data_AF-A0AAD1W399-F1
#
_entry.id   AF-A0AAD1W399-F1
#
_cell.length_a   1.000
_cell.length_b   1.000
_cell.length_c   1.000
_cell.angle_alpha   90.00
_cell.angle_beta   90.00
_cell.angle_gamma   90.00
#
_symmetry.space_group_name_H-M   'P 1'
#
loop_
_entity.id
_entity.type
_entity.pdbx_description
1 polymer ?
#
loop_
_entity_poly.entity_id
_entity_poly.type
_entity_poly.pdbx_seq_one_letter_code
_entity_poly.pdbx_strand_id
1 'polypeptide(L)'
;MSQEGIEDYLSVTCTQGEVDRQVGKNGVGDPSGGNIGGTLHQMNGVDVLAQFMETTCDTYLLYGEEDFNVDKLVNLTYIFQKLAAVKDQREWVIASGAHTTLVKLLAARNSNVLLGAVLALTSLAESTECREKISELSIVESLMMILHEYDLLSKRLAAELLRLLCSESDVKKQVKIYDGVPTLLSLLHSDHLKLLRSVVWILVQICEDPEISFEIRTWGGIKQLLHILKGEQYLVSDRSSIGSLSSANAAGRLRHHYLSEDLSPREIQENTLSLQAACCAALTELVLNDTTAYHVVQENGVYIIGKLILPSKQNDCIRSKASSLQCYAFRALRFIFSMERNRDVFKRFFPPDLFEMFIDIGHYIRDINCYEELVSKLNALPEDELKQIADNIEGINQNKSPTKFIGNYAILDHLGSGAFGSVYKVRKRSGQILFAMKEINLHNPAFGKDKKDRDNNAENIVSELSIIKEQLCHPNIVRYYRTFLENDNLYVVMELIEGAPLGEHFKSLKEKKQYFIEERLWNIFIQYFNNKISLDLILHPGVILESISSADLSSLIQDVQN
;
A
#
# COMPACT_ATOMS: atom_id res chain seq x y z
N MET A 1 17.17 -8.25 -46.85
CA MET A 1 16.27 -9.39 -47.15
C MET A 1 15.12 -8.88 -47.98
N SER A 2 14.77 -9.55 -49.10
CA SER A 2 13.54 -9.26 -49.86
C SER A 2 12.30 -9.61 -49.05
N GLN A 3 11.14 -9.01 -49.34
CA GLN A 3 9.85 -9.34 -48.69
C GLN A 3 9.56 -10.85 -48.70
N GLU A 4 9.92 -11.55 -49.76
CA GLU A 4 9.82 -13.02 -49.87
C GLU A 4 10.67 -13.77 -48.83
N GLY A 5 11.86 -13.25 -48.48
CA GLY A 5 12.72 -13.87 -47.47
C GLY A 5 12.22 -13.71 -46.04
N ILE A 6 11.32 -12.76 -45.78
CA ILE A 6 10.65 -12.59 -44.47
C ILE A 6 9.43 -13.52 -44.38
N GLU A 7 8.68 -13.70 -45.48
CA GLU A 7 7.57 -14.65 -45.56
C GLU A 7 8.05 -16.11 -45.44
N ASP A 8 9.19 -16.45 -46.04
CA ASP A 8 9.82 -17.77 -45.87
C ASP A 8 10.33 -17.99 -44.43
N TYR A 9 10.80 -16.94 -43.74
CA TYR A 9 11.22 -17.06 -42.34
C TYR A 9 10.04 -17.23 -41.37
N LEU A 10 8.90 -16.59 -41.67
CA LEU A 10 7.63 -16.77 -40.97
C LEU A 10 7.01 -18.16 -41.20
N SER A 11 7.25 -18.77 -42.38
CA SER A 11 6.79 -20.13 -42.69
C SER A 11 7.61 -21.19 -41.94
N VAL A 12 8.94 -21.04 -41.88
CA VAL A 12 9.87 -21.99 -41.23
C VAL A 12 9.75 -21.99 -39.70
N THR A 13 9.42 -20.85 -39.09
CA THR A 13 9.19 -20.76 -37.63
C THR A 13 7.79 -21.23 -37.20
N CYS A 14 6.86 -21.43 -38.13
CA CYS A 14 5.50 -21.94 -37.86
C CYS A 14 5.39 -23.48 -37.83
N THR A 15 6.35 -24.24 -38.36
CA THR A 15 6.30 -25.71 -38.40
C THR A 15 7.16 -26.36 -37.31
N GLN A 16 6.73 -26.26 -36.06
CA GLN A 16 7.30 -27.05 -34.94
C GLN A 16 6.78 -28.50 -34.99
N GLY A 17 7.05 -29.22 -36.10
CA GLY A 17 6.62 -30.60 -36.32
C GLY A 17 7.74 -31.59 -36.67
N GLU A 18 8.89 -31.09 -37.14
CA GLU A 18 9.97 -31.96 -37.63
C GLU A 18 11.28 -31.87 -36.85
N VAL A 19 11.47 -30.86 -36.00
CA VAL A 19 12.70 -30.71 -35.19
C VAL A 19 12.74 -31.70 -34.02
N ASP A 20 11.60 -32.08 -33.44
CA ASP A 20 11.55 -33.01 -32.29
C ASP A 20 11.65 -34.50 -32.68
N ARG A 21 11.59 -34.84 -33.98
CA ARG A 21 11.69 -36.25 -34.44
C ARG A 21 13.08 -36.70 -34.87
N GLN A 22 14.05 -35.79 -35.03
CA GLN A 22 15.42 -36.16 -35.42
C GLN A 22 16.45 -36.14 -34.29
N VAL A 23 16.11 -35.63 -33.09
CA VAL A 23 17.05 -35.58 -31.95
C VAL A 23 17.08 -36.89 -31.13
N GLY A 24 16.19 -37.84 -31.41
CA GLY A 24 16.07 -39.09 -30.63
C GLY A 24 17.02 -40.24 -31.03
N LYS A 25 17.83 -40.13 -32.09
CA LYS A 25 18.75 -41.21 -32.50
C LYS A 25 20.01 -40.63 -33.10
N ASN A 26 20.99 -40.33 -32.25
CA ASN A 26 22.38 -40.79 -32.36
C ASN A 26 23.20 -40.01 -31.32
N GLY A 27 23.77 -40.74 -30.38
CA GLY A 27 24.77 -40.19 -29.47
C GLY A 27 26.06 -39.86 -30.23
N VAL A 28 26.90 -39.10 -29.52
CA VAL A 28 28.27 -38.66 -29.85
C VAL A 28 28.36 -37.25 -30.45
N GLY A 29 28.55 -36.29 -29.55
CA GLY A 29 29.43 -35.12 -29.66
C GLY A 29 29.39 -34.25 -30.92
N ASP A 30 28.67 -33.12 -30.85
CA ASP A 30 29.03 -31.90 -31.57
C ASP A 30 28.55 -30.66 -30.78
N PRO A 31 29.42 -29.69 -30.41
CA PRO A 31 29.04 -28.47 -29.71
C PRO A 31 28.64 -27.41 -30.75
N SER A 32 27.50 -27.60 -31.40
CA SER A 32 27.00 -26.70 -32.45
C SER A 32 25.48 -26.50 -32.34
N GLY A 33 24.98 -26.30 -31.12
CA GLY A 33 23.68 -25.67 -30.88
C GLY A 33 23.76 -24.19 -31.26
N GLY A 34 23.58 -23.91 -32.55
CA GLY A 34 23.85 -22.61 -33.18
C GLY A 34 23.17 -21.42 -32.50
N ASN A 35 23.95 -20.37 -32.31
CA ASN A 35 23.55 -19.05 -31.83
C ASN A 35 22.70 -18.32 -32.89
N ILE A 36 21.48 -18.80 -33.15
CA ILE A 36 20.58 -18.29 -34.21
C ILE A 36 20.28 -16.79 -34.00
N GLY A 37 20.13 -16.35 -32.74
CA GLY A 37 19.96 -14.92 -32.43
C GLY A 37 21.19 -14.08 -32.76
N GLY A 38 22.39 -14.59 -32.46
CA GLY A 38 23.65 -13.94 -32.85
C GLY A 38 23.82 -13.81 -34.36
N THR A 39 23.40 -14.82 -35.14
CA THR A 39 23.42 -14.76 -36.60
C THR A 39 22.42 -13.73 -37.15
N LEU A 40 21.27 -13.55 -36.50
CA LEU A 40 20.24 -12.59 -36.92
C LEU A 40 20.67 -11.13 -36.69
N HIS A 41 21.34 -10.86 -35.56
CA HIS A 41 21.92 -9.54 -35.29
C HIS A 41 23.09 -9.22 -36.23
N GLN A 42 23.96 -10.20 -36.52
CA GLN A 42 25.07 -10.04 -37.49
C GLN A 42 24.61 -9.68 -38.92
N MET A 43 23.34 -9.89 -39.25
CA MET A 43 22.76 -9.57 -40.57
C MET A 43 21.82 -8.34 -40.56
N ASN A 44 21.85 -7.50 -39.51
CA ASN A 44 20.87 -6.41 -39.30
C ASN A 44 19.40 -6.89 -39.33
N GLY A 45 19.14 -8.17 -39.05
CA GLY A 45 17.80 -8.75 -39.15
C GLY A 45 16.81 -8.14 -38.16
N VAL A 46 17.29 -7.77 -36.96
CA VAL A 46 16.48 -7.11 -35.93
C VAL A 46 16.02 -5.73 -36.39
N ASP A 47 16.90 -4.95 -37.03
CA ASP A 47 16.58 -3.61 -37.54
C ASP A 47 15.55 -3.66 -38.67
N VAL A 48 15.71 -4.62 -39.59
CA VAL A 48 14.74 -4.84 -40.69
C VAL A 48 13.38 -5.24 -40.13
N LEU A 49 13.33 -6.13 -39.13
CA LEU A 49 12.08 -6.52 -38.48
C LEU A 49 11.44 -5.35 -37.73
N ALA A 50 12.24 -4.49 -37.09
CA ALA A 50 11.75 -3.32 -36.37
C ALA A 50 11.12 -2.31 -37.33
N GLN A 51 11.80 -2.01 -38.44
CA GLN A 51 11.29 -1.12 -39.50
C GLN A 51 10.03 -1.68 -40.17
N PHE A 52 9.97 -2.99 -40.38
CA PHE A 52 8.78 -3.65 -40.91
C PHE A 52 7.61 -3.60 -39.93
N MET A 53 7.87 -3.79 -38.63
CA MET A 53 6.85 -3.64 -37.58
C MET A 53 6.34 -2.20 -37.48
N GLU A 54 7.22 -1.20 -37.58
CA GLU A 54 6.84 0.21 -37.58
C GLU A 54 5.92 0.54 -38.76
N THR A 55 6.31 0.15 -39.98
CA THR A 55 5.51 0.39 -41.19
C THR A 55 4.13 -0.27 -41.10
N THR A 56 4.08 -1.49 -40.57
CA THR A 56 2.83 -2.25 -40.38
C THR A 56 1.97 -1.62 -39.27
N CYS A 57 2.59 -1.13 -38.19
CA CYS A 57 1.93 -0.44 -37.08
C CYS A 57 1.29 0.87 -37.55
N ASP A 58 2.02 1.70 -38.29
CA ASP A 58 1.50 2.97 -38.80
C ASP A 58 0.32 2.74 -39.75
N THR A 59 0.42 1.72 -40.61
CA THR A 59 -0.69 1.34 -41.51
C THR A 59 -1.92 0.89 -40.73
N TYR A 60 -1.73 0.06 -39.70
CA TYR A 60 -2.79 -0.45 -38.84
C TYR A 60 -3.49 0.67 -38.04
N LEU A 61 -2.72 1.60 -37.46
CA LEU A 61 -3.27 2.70 -36.67
C LEU A 61 -3.98 3.77 -37.52
N LEU A 62 -3.54 3.99 -38.76
CA LEU A 62 -4.12 5.00 -39.66
C LEU A 62 -5.34 4.49 -40.45
N TYR A 63 -5.27 3.26 -40.97
CA TYR A 63 -6.26 2.75 -41.95
C TYR A 63 -7.19 1.66 -41.39
N GLY A 64 -6.94 1.16 -40.18
CA GLY A 64 -7.86 0.26 -39.46
C GLY A 64 -7.50 -1.24 -39.50
N GLU A 65 -8.36 -2.04 -38.88
CA GLU A 65 -8.16 -3.47 -38.60
C GLU A 65 -8.38 -4.36 -39.84
N GLU A 66 -7.45 -4.34 -40.79
CA GLU A 66 -7.37 -5.43 -41.76
C GLU A 66 -6.80 -6.68 -41.06
N ASP A 67 -7.54 -7.80 -41.08
CA ASP A 67 -7.16 -9.06 -40.42
C ASP A 67 -5.72 -9.51 -40.76
N PHE A 68 -5.27 -9.24 -41.99
CA PHE A 68 -3.92 -9.56 -42.45
C PHE A 68 -2.82 -8.75 -41.72
N ASN A 69 -3.07 -7.48 -41.39
CA ASN A 69 -2.13 -6.66 -40.64
C ASN A 69 -2.12 -7.02 -39.16
N VAL A 70 -3.26 -7.45 -38.62
CA VAL A 70 -3.37 -7.97 -37.25
C VAL A 70 -2.49 -9.21 -37.08
N ASP A 71 -2.61 -10.21 -37.96
CA ASP A 71 -1.81 -11.44 -37.87
C ASP A 71 -0.30 -11.18 -37.99
N LYS A 72 0.11 -10.26 -38.88
CA LYS A 72 1.49 -9.82 -38.98
C LYS A 72 1.99 -9.21 -37.68
N LEU A 73 1.25 -8.28 -37.09
CA LEU A 73 1.63 -7.60 -35.85
C LEU A 73 1.67 -8.57 -34.65
N VAL A 74 0.73 -9.52 -34.57
CA VAL A 74 0.76 -10.57 -33.53
C VAL A 74 2.03 -11.42 -33.65
N ASN A 75 2.41 -11.82 -34.87
CA ASN A 75 3.64 -12.58 -35.07
C ASN A 75 4.89 -11.76 -34.76
N LEU A 76 4.94 -10.49 -35.18
CA LEU A 76 6.07 -9.60 -34.92
C LEU A 76 6.26 -9.32 -33.43
N THR A 77 5.17 -9.00 -32.72
CA THR A 77 5.22 -8.80 -31.25
C THR A 77 5.70 -10.06 -30.53
N TYR A 78 5.30 -11.25 -30.98
CA TYR A 78 5.79 -12.52 -30.43
C TYR A 78 7.28 -12.77 -30.73
N ILE A 79 7.76 -12.45 -31.93
CA ILE A 79 9.19 -12.52 -32.27
C ILE A 79 10.00 -11.62 -31.35
N PHE A 80 9.58 -10.36 -31.18
CA PHE A 80 10.25 -9.43 -30.27
C PHE A 80 10.17 -9.85 -28.81
N GLN A 81 9.07 -10.47 -28.36
CA GLN A 81 8.99 -11.09 -27.04
C GLN A 81 10.04 -12.19 -26.86
N LYS A 82 10.23 -13.07 -27.87
CA LYS A 82 11.22 -14.15 -27.82
C LYS A 82 12.66 -13.64 -27.82
N LEU A 83 12.94 -12.59 -28.61
CA LEU A 83 14.24 -11.92 -28.57
C LEU A 83 14.47 -11.29 -27.19
N ALA A 84 13.48 -10.56 -26.68
CA ALA A 84 13.55 -9.91 -25.36
C ALA A 84 13.68 -10.90 -24.19
N ALA A 85 13.26 -12.15 -24.34
CA ALA A 85 13.44 -13.17 -23.31
C ALA A 85 14.92 -13.53 -23.08
N VAL A 86 15.81 -13.27 -24.05
CA VAL A 86 17.26 -13.53 -23.92
C VAL A 86 17.97 -12.24 -23.54
N LYS A 87 18.67 -12.24 -22.39
CA LYS A 87 19.30 -11.05 -21.79
C LYS A 87 20.15 -10.23 -22.78
N ASP A 88 21.07 -10.89 -23.48
CA ASP A 88 22.02 -10.23 -24.39
C ASP A 88 21.35 -9.64 -25.65
N GLN A 89 20.14 -10.10 -25.98
CA GLN A 89 19.41 -9.66 -27.17
C GLN A 89 18.50 -8.46 -26.90
N ARG A 90 18.24 -8.14 -25.63
CA ARG A 90 17.40 -6.99 -25.24
C ARG A 90 17.98 -5.68 -25.74
N GLU A 91 19.30 -5.53 -25.66
CA GLU A 91 20.03 -4.36 -26.18
C GLU A 91 19.79 -4.17 -27.67
N TRP A 92 19.75 -5.26 -28.46
CA TRP A 92 19.49 -5.19 -29.90
C TRP A 92 18.07 -4.71 -30.21
N VAL A 93 17.09 -5.14 -29.42
CA VAL A 93 15.68 -4.70 -29.55
C VAL A 93 15.53 -3.22 -29.18
N ILE A 94 16.28 -2.73 -28.20
CA ILE A 94 16.31 -1.30 -27.87
C ILE A 94 17.00 -0.50 -28.97
N ALA A 95 18.19 -0.92 -29.42
CA ALA A 95 18.99 -0.25 -30.44
C ALA A 95 18.27 -0.13 -31.79
N SER A 96 17.49 -1.14 -32.16
CA SER A 96 16.66 -1.13 -33.38
C SER A 96 15.44 -0.20 -33.31
N GLY A 97 15.14 0.39 -32.15
CA GLY A 97 13.97 1.27 -31.97
C GLY A 97 12.62 0.53 -31.84
N ALA A 98 12.62 -0.81 -31.87
CA ALA A 98 11.40 -1.63 -31.80
C ALA A 98 10.55 -1.34 -30.56
N HIS A 99 11.18 -1.02 -29.42
CA HIS A 99 10.49 -0.65 -28.19
C HIS A 99 9.56 0.56 -28.34
N THR A 100 9.91 1.55 -29.17
CA THR A 100 9.05 2.72 -29.42
C THR A 100 7.77 2.31 -30.15
N THR A 101 7.89 1.43 -31.14
CA THR A 101 6.77 0.87 -31.89
C THR A 101 5.90 -0.03 -31.02
N LEU A 102 6.51 -0.84 -30.14
CA LEU A 102 5.77 -1.66 -29.18
C LEU A 102 4.94 -0.80 -28.22
N VAL A 103 5.45 0.36 -27.79
CA VAL A 103 4.67 1.33 -26.98
C VAL A 103 3.51 1.91 -27.79
N LYS A 104 3.70 2.28 -29.07
CA LYS A 104 2.60 2.73 -29.95
C LYS A 104 1.49 1.67 -30.06
N LEU A 105 1.87 0.38 -30.13
CA LEU A 105 0.92 -0.74 -30.23
C LEU A 105 0.10 -0.97 -28.95
N LEU A 106 0.41 -0.31 -27.82
CA LEU A 106 -0.46 -0.32 -26.65
C LEU A 106 -1.82 0.38 -26.89
N ALA A 107 -1.90 1.24 -27.91
CA ALA A 107 -3.16 1.85 -28.35
C ALA A 107 -3.97 0.94 -29.29
N ALA A 108 -3.51 -0.29 -29.56
CA ALA A 108 -4.19 -1.21 -30.45
C ALA A 108 -5.53 -1.68 -29.87
N ARG A 109 -6.59 -1.57 -30.65
CA ARG A 109 -7.94 -2.08 -30.32
C ARG A 109 -8.01 -3.61 -30.31
N ASN A 110 -7.26 -4.26 -31.19
CA ASN A 110 -7.16 -5.71 -31.20
C ASN A 110 -6.42 -6.22 -29.96
N SER A 111 -7.14 -6.99 -29.13
CA SER A 111 -6.62 -7.55 -27.88
C SER A 111 -5.36 -8.41 -28.07
N ASN A 112 -5.20 -9.16 -29.18
CA ASN A 112 -4.02 -10.01 -29.35
C ASN A 112 -2.75 -9.19 -29.65
N VAL A 113 -2.88 -8.15 -30.46
CA VAL A 113 -1.78 -7.23 -30.76
C VAL A 113 -1.36 -6.48 -29.49
N LEU A 114 -2.34 -5.99 -28.73
CA LEU A 114 -2.12 -5.35 -27.44
C LEU A 114 -1.40 -6.27 -26.45
N LEU A 115 -1.92 -7.48 -26.23
CA LEU A 115 -1.33 -8.45 -25.31
C LEU A 115 0.10 -8.83 -25.73
N GLY A 116 0.34 -9.02 -27.04
CA GLY A 116 1.67 -9.27 -27.58
C GLY A 116 2.65 -8.12 -27.31
N ALA A 117 2.22 -6.88 -27.50
CA ALA A 117 3.02 -5.70 -27.23
C ALA A 117 3.36 -5.56 -25.73
N VAL A 118 2.37 -5.71 -24.85
CA VAL A 118 2.59 -5.68 -23.39
C VAL A 118 3.59 -6.75 -22.97
N LEU A 119 3.45 -7.99 -23.45
CA LEU A 119 4.36 -9.09 -23.09
C LEU A 119 5.80 -8.86 -23.58
N ALA A 120 5.97 -8.37 -24.81
CA ALA A 120 7.29 -8.04 -25.33
C ALA A 120 7.95 -6.93 -24.49
N LEU A 121 7.19 -5.88 -24.14
CA LEU A 121 7.65 -4.81 -23.27
C LEU A 121 7.97 -5.30 -21.85
N THR A 122 7.18 -6.21 -21.29
CA THR A 122 7.45 -6.82 -19.97
C THR A 122 8.79 -7.56 -20.00
N SER A 123 9.05 -8.37 -21.03
CA SER A 123 10.33 -9.09 -21.17
C SER A 123 11.52 -8.15 -21.34
N LEU A 124 11.35 -7.01 -22.02
CA LEU A 124 12.39 -5.97 -22.09
C LEU A 124 12.62 -5.30 -20.73
N ALA A 125 11.55 -4.95 -20.03
CA ALA A 125 11.58 -4.25 -18.74
C ALA A 125 12.20 -5.07 -17.59
N GLU A 126 12.50 -6.35 -17.80
CA GLU A 126 13.31 -7.12 -16.86
C GLU A 126 14.77 -6.63 -16.78
N SER A 127 15.28 -5.91 -17.80
CA SER A 127 16.59 -5.26 -17.77
C SER A 127 16.51 -3.82 -17.24
N THR A 128 17.48 -3.38 -16.44
CA THR A 128 17.60 -1.98 -15.97
C THR A 128 17.71 -1.01 -17.14
N GLU A 129 18.61 -1.25 -18.09
CA GLU A 129 18.89 -0.35 -19.21
C GLU A 129 17.67 -0.18 -20.14
N CYS A 130 16.93 -1.27 -20.36
CA CYS A 130 15.70 -1.23 -21.15
C CYS A 130 14.58 -0.46 -20.43
N ARG A 131 14.49 -0.55 -19.10
CA ARG A 131 13.51 0.21 -18.31
C ARG A 131 13.73 1.71 -18.45
N GLU A 132 14.97 2.16 -18.34
CA GLU A 132 15.33 3.57 -18.53
C GLU A 132 14.84 4.06 -19.90
N LYS A 133 15.18 3.34 -20.98
CA LYS A 133 14.77 3.72 -22.34
C LYS A 133 13.26 3.68 -22.58
N ILE A 134 12.56 2.69 -22.02
CA ILE A 134 11.10 2.61 -22.12
C ILE A 134 10.44 3.73 -21.29
N SER A 135 11.03 4.12 -20.15
CA SER A 135 10.51 5.15 -19.25
C SER A 135 10.56 6.56 -19.83
N GLU A 136 11.45 6.81 -20.80
CA GLU A 136 11.52 8.07 -21.56
C GLU A 136 10.26 8.32 -22.42
N LEU A 137 9.48 7.27 -22.70
CA LEU A 137 8.25 7.33 -23.49
C LEU A 137 7.01 7.56 -22.61
N SER A 138 5.94 8.10 -23.19
CA SER A 138 4.64 8.32 -22.52
C SER A 138 3.81 7.02 -22.35
N ILE A 139 4.43 5.99 -21.79
CA ILE A 139 3.84 4.65 -21.67
C ILE A 139 2.74 4.57 -20.61
N VAL A 140 2.82 5.39 -19.55
CA VAL A 140 1.91 5.27 -18.39
C VAL A 140 0.47 5.61 -18.75
N GLU A 141 0.24 6.58 -19.64
CA GLU A 141 -1.11 6.94 -20.11
C GLU A 141 -1.82 5.72 -20.72
N SER A 142 -1.14 5.02 -21.62
CA SER A 142 -1.68 3.81 -22.26
C SER A 142 -1.92 2.70 -21.22
N LEU A 143 -1.00 2.51 -20.28
CA LEU A 143 -1.17 1.52 -19.22
C LEU A 143 -2.33 1.85 -18.27
N MET A 144 -2.55 3.13 -17.93
CA MET A 144 -3.70 3.56 -17.11
C MET A 144 -5.02 3.28 -17.82
N MET A 145 -5.10 3.56 -19.13
CA MET A 145 -6.28 3.22 -19.94
C MET A 145 -6.55 1.71 -19.93
N ILE A 146 -5.52 0.88 -20.09
CA ILE A 146 -5.65 -0.59 -20.04
C ILE A 146 -6.14 -1.03 -18.65
N LEU A 147 -5.55 -0.48 -17.59
CA LEU A 147 -5.91 -0.78 -16.20
C LEU A 147 -7.34 -0.35 -15.83
N HIS A 148 -7.87 0.67 -16.49
CA HIS A 148 -9.23 1.15 -16.26
C HIS A 148 -10.27 0.33 -17.05
N GLU A 149 -10.13 0.23 -18.38
CA GLU A 149 -11.23 -0.16 -19.28
C GLU A 149 -11.21 -1.61 -19.77
N TYR A 150 -10.05 -2.29 -19.74
CA TYR A 150 -9.89 -3.57 -20.44
C TYR A 150 -10.28 -4.80 -19.59
N ASP A 151 -10.20 -5.99 -20.18
CA ASP A 151 -10.46 -7.24 -19.49
C ASP A 151 -9.38 -7.60 -18.45
N LEU A 152 -9.69 -8.54 -17.56
CA LEU A 152 -8.83 -8.93 -16.44
C LEU A 152 -7.42 -9.36 -16.87
N LEU A 153 -7.31 -10.07 -18.00
CA LEU A 153 -6.01 -10.52 -18.52
C LEU A 153 -5.14 -9.32 -18.91
N SER A 154 -5.69 -8.38 -19.69
CA SER A 154 -4.99 -7.16 -20.09
C SER A 154 -4.59 -6.32 -18.87
N LYS A 155 -5.49 -6.17 -17.89
CA LYS A 155 -5.20 -5.49 -16.62
C LYS A 155 -4.03 -6.13 -15.89
N ARG A 156 -4.00 -7.47 -15.80
CA ARG A 156 -2.93 -8.21 -15.12
C ARG A 156 -1.58 -8.01 -15.79
N LEU A 157 -1.52 -8.10 -17.11
CA LEU A 157 -0.25 -7.92 -17.85
C LEU A 157 0.22 -6.47 -17.81
N ALA A 158 -0.69 -5.50 -17.96
CA ALA A 158 -0.37 -4.07 -17.85
C ALA A 158 0.13 -3.70 -16.46
N ALA A 159 -0.49 -4.23 -15.39
CA ALA A 159 -0.03 -4.03 -14.02
C ALA A 159 1.37 -4.62 -13.80
N GLU A 160 1.67 -5.78 -14.40
CA GLU A 160 2.99 -6.39 -14.27
C GLU A 160 4.08 -5.58 -15.00
N LEU A 161 3.78 -5.08 -16.20
CA LEU A 161 4.67 -4.15 -16.91
C LEU A 161 4.91 -2.88 -16.09
N LEU A 162 3.84 -2.24 -15.60
CA LEU A 162 3.94 -1.02 -14.81
C LEU A 162 4.74 -1.24 -13.52
N ARG A 163 4.57 -2.40 -12.85
CA ARG A 163 5.35 -2.79 -11.66
C ARG A 163 6.85 -2.81 -11.90
N LEU A 164 7.29 -3.26 -13.08
CA LEU A 164 8.70 -3.27 -13.44
C LEU A 164 9.22 -1.85 -13.72
N LEU A 165 8.42 -1.04 -14.41
CA LEU A 165 8.77 0.32 -14.82
C LEU A 165 8.73 1.33 -13.67
N CYS A 166 7.90 1.12 -12.65
CA CYS A 166 7.76 2.02 -11.48
C CYS A 166 9.01 2.13 -10.60
N SER A 167 10.10 1.40 -10.89
CA SER A 167 11.41 1.72 -10.32
C SER A 167 11.96 3.06 -10.82
N GLU A 168 11.61 3.45 -12.04
CA GLU A 168 12.15 4.63 -12.70
C GLU A 168 11.42 5.91 -12.28
N SER A 169 12.19 6.97 -12.01
CA SER A 169 11.66 8.26 -11.54
C SER A 169 10.65 8.88 -12.52
N ASP A 170 10.90 8.77 -13.82
CA ASP A 170 10.01 9.34 -14.84
C ASP A 170 8.66 8.64 -14.91
N VAL A 171 8.61 7.32 -14.69
CA VAL A 171 7.36 6.57 -14.60
C VAL A 171 6.56 7.01 -13.38
N LYS A 172 7.21 7.20 -12.22
CA LYS A 172 6.54 7.70 -11.00
C LYS A 172 5.92 9.09 -11.23
N LYS A 173 6.63 9.99 -11.93
CA LYS A 173 6.10 11.31 -12.31
C LYS A 173 4.90 11.19 -13.25
N GLN A 174 4.98 10.32 -14.27
CA GLN A 174 3.86 10.12 -15.18
C GLN A 174 2.62 9.56 -14.47
N VAL A 175 2.79 8.63 -13.52
CA VAL A 175 1.66 8.11 -12.70
C VAL A 175 0.93 9.24 -11.98
N LYS A 176 1.66 10.24 -11.50
CA LYS A 176 1.08 11.45 -10.87
C LYS A 176 0.38 12.35 -11.88
N ILE A 177 0.94 12.54 -13.07
CA ILE A 177 0.35 13.39 -14.13
C ILE A 177 -0.98 12.82 -14.64
N TYR A 178 -1.11 11.50 -14.72
CA TYR A 178 -2.28 10.81 -15.27
C TYR A 178 -3.25 10.30 -14.20
N ASP A 179 -3.28 10.90 -13.00
CA ASP A 179 -4.17 10.52 -11.88
C ASP A 179 -4.21 8.99 -11.64
N GLY A 180 -3.04 8.36 -11.64
CA GLY A 180 -2.94 6.91 -11.57
C GLY A 180 -3.34 6.32 -10.22
N VAL A 181 -3.23 7.09 -9.12
CA VAL A 181 -3.50 6.61 -7.76
C VAL A 181 -4.96 6.14 -7.58
N PRO A 182 -6.00 6.93 -7.94
CA PRO A 182 -7.39 6.46 -7.91
C PRO A 182 -7.61 5.16 -8.70
N THR A 183 -7.02 5.06 -9.90
CA THR A 183 -7.14 3.87 -10.76
C THR A 183 -6.54 2.65 -10.07
N LEU A 184 -5.33 2.76 -9.51
CA LEU A 184 -4.66 1.68 -8.80
C LEU A 184 -5.44 1.25 -7.54
N LEU A 185 -5.97 2.20 -6.77
CA LEU A 185 -6.77 1.89 -5.58
C LEU A 185 -8.09 1.22 -5.92
N SER A 186 -8.72 1.56 -7.05
CA SER A 186 -9.93 0.89 -7.51
C SER A 186 -9.69 -0.61 -7.74
N LEU A 187 -8.51 -0.98 -8.26
CA LEU A 187 -8.13 -2.37 -8.55
C LEU A 187 -7.84 -3.20 -7.29
N LEU A 188 -7.64 -2.58 -6.12
CA LEU A 188 -7.49 -3.29 -4.84
C LEU A 188 -8.78 -3.98 -4.37
N HIS A 189 -9.90 -3.78 -5.06
CA HIS A 189 -11.16 -4.50 -4.84
C HIS A 189 -11.30 -5.76 -5.71
N SER A 190 -10.31 -6.05 -6.57
CA SER A 190 -10.31 -7.25 -7.40
C SER A 190 -10.05 -8.50 -6.55
N ASP A 191 -10.68 -9.62 -6.89
CA ASP A 191 -10.43 -10.93 -6.27
C ASP A 191 -9.22 -11.66 -6.88
N HIS A 192 -8.57 -11.08 -7.90
CA HIS A 192 -7.48 -11.74 -8.61
C HIS A 192 -6.13 -11.47 -7.95
N LEU A 193 -5.60 -12.49 -7.27
CA LEU A 193 -4.41 -12.41 -6.43
C LEU A 193 -3.17 -11.81 -7.14
N LYS A 194 -2.81 -12.28 -8.35
CA LYS A 194 -1.61 -11.75 -9.03
C LYS A 194 -1.74 -10.29 -9.43
N LEU A 195 -2.95 -9.85 -9.79
CA LEU A 195 -3.23 -8.46 -10.13
C LEU A 195 -3.10 -7.60 -8.87
N LEU A 196 -3.73 -8.02 -7.77
CA LEU A 196 -3.57 -7.36 -6.47
C LEU A 196 -2.10 -7.23 -6.08
N ARG A 197 -1.32 -8.31 -6.22
CA ARG A 197 0.11 -8.31 -5.89
C ARG A 197 0.88 -7.27 -6.71
N SER A 198 0.66 -7.22 -8.03
CA SER A 198 1.35 -6.25 -8.88
C SER A 198 0.92 -4.83 -8.58
N VAL A 199 -0.38 -4.57 -8.37
CA VAL A 199 -0.91 -3.25 -7.99
C VAL A 199 -0.37 -2.79 -6.64
N VAL A 200 -0.39 -3.65 -5.61
CA VAL A 200 0.16 -3.30 -4.29
C VAL A 200 1.66 -3.01 -4.39
N TRP A 201 2.41 -3.75 -5.19
CA TRP A 201 3.84 -3.47 -5.38
C TRP A 201 4.11 -2.15 -6.11
N ILE A 202 3.27 -1.79 -7.08
CA ILE A 202 3.31 -0.45 -7.68
C ILE A 202 3.12 0.60 -6.59
N LEU A 203 2.12 0.43 -5.71
CA LEU A 203 1.90 1.34 -4.57
C LEU A 203 3.16 1.43 -3.69
N VAL A 204 3.79 0.31 -3.32
CA VAL A 204 5.06 0.31 -2.54
C VAL A 204 6.10 1.25 -3.16
N GLN A 205 6.26 1.22 -4.48
CA GLN A 205 7.29 2.00 -5.18
C GLN A 205 6.97 3.49 -5.28
N ILE A 206 5.68 3.87 -5.30
CA ILE A 206 5.26 5.28 -5.44
C ILE A 206 4.95 5.95 -4.09
N CYS A 207 4.66 5.18 -3.04
CA CYS A 207 4.33 5.69 -1.69
C CYS A 207 5.46 6.47 -1.00
N GLU A 208 6.70 6.40 -1.50
CA GLU A 208 7.82 7.20 -1.00
C GLU A 208 7.59 8.70 -1.21
N ASP A 209 6.81 9.08 -2.22
CA ASP A 209 6.47 10.47 -2.51
C ASP A 209 5.39 10.98 -1.52
N PRO A 210 5.61 12.12 -0.85
CA PRO A 210 4.71 12.63 0.17
C PRO A 210 3.34 13.05 -0.38
N GLU A 211 3.26 13.51 -1.63
CA GLU A 211 1.98 13.90 -2.25
C GLU A 211 1.17 12.67 -2.62
N ILE A 212 1.82 11.64 -3.19
CA ILE A 212 1.17 10.35 -3.50
C ILE A 212 0.69 9.67 -2.22
N SER A 213 1.49 9.68 -1.15
CA SER A 213 1.09 9.10 0.14
C SER A 213 -0.13 9.82 0.75
N PHE A 214 -0.21 11.14 0.58
CA PHE A 214 -1.36 11.94 1.00
C PHE A 214 -2.61 11.56 0.19
N GLU A 215 -2.46 11.41 -1.12
CA GLU A 215 -3.55 11.01 -2.01
C GLU A 215 -4.07 9.61 -1.66
N ILE A 216 -3.18 8.63 -1.50
CA ILE A 216 -3.53 7.26 -1.11
C ILE A 216 -4.33 7.23 0.20
N ARG A 217 -3.92 8.03 1.19
CA ARG A 217 -4.67 8.16 2.45
C ARG A 217 -6.06 8.75 2.22
N THR A 218 -6.15 9.82 1.43
CA THR A 218 -7.40 10.56 1.20
C THR A 218 -8.44 9.68 0.49
N TRP A 219 -7.99 8.81 -0.42
CA TRP A 219 -8.84 7.82 -1.11
C TRP A 219 -9.09 6.54 -0.30
N GLY A 220 -8.70 6.49 0.98
CA GLY A 220 -8.98 5.36 1.86
C GLY A 220 -8.10 4.12 1.62
N GLY A 221 -6.98 4.26 0.90
CA GLY A 221 -6.10 3.15 0.54
C GLY A 221 -5.54 2.39 1.75
N ILE A 222 -5.32 3.06 2.88
CA ILE A 222 -4.86 2.42 4.13
C ILE A 222 -5.85 1.36 4.60
N LYS A 223 -7.15 1.69 4.61
CA LYS A 223 -8.20 0.76 5.05
C LYS A 223 -8.30 -0.43 4.10
N GLN A 224 -8.15 -0.19 2.80
CA GLN A 224 -8.17 -1.25 1.78
C GLN A 224 -6.97 -2.21 1.93
N LEU A 225 -5.76 -1.69 2.13
CA LEU A 225 -4.56 -2.50 2.39
C LEU A 225 -4.71 -3.33 3.67
N LEU A 226 -5.23 -2.74 4.74
CA LEU A 226 -5.50 -3.45 5.99
C LEU A 226 -6.60 -4.52 5.84
N HIS A 227 -7.59 -4.29 4.97
CA HIS A 227 -8.62 -5.29 4.67
C HIS A 227 -8.03 -6.49 3.91
N ILE A 228 -7.18 -6.26 2.90
CA ILE A 228 -6.46 -7.33 2.19
C ILE A 228 -5.59 -8.14 3.16
N LEU A 229 -4.90 -7.48 4.11
CA LEU A 229 -4.06 -8.16 5.10
C LEU A 229 -4.82 -9.12 6.00
N LYS A 230 -6.08 -8.83 6.35
CA LYS A 230 -6.92 -9.72 7.16
C LYS A 230 -7.23 -11.05 6.48
N GLY A 231 -7.13 -11.11 5.14
CA GLY A 231 -7.44 -12.32 4.37
C GLY A 231 -8.92 -12.70 4.39
N GLU A 232 -9.83 -11.74 4.63
CA GLU A 232 -11.29 -11.97 4.65
C GLU A 232 -11.90 -12.05 3.23
N GLN A 233 -11.12 -11.80 2.18
CA GLN A 233 -11.54 -11.99 0.79
C GLN A 233 -11.42 -13.48 0.42
N TYR A 234 -12.53 -14.09 0.02
CA TYR A 234 -12.52 -15.38 -0.68
C TYR A 234 -11.88 -15.16 -2.06
N LEU A 235 -10.54 -15.26 -2.12
CA LEU A 235 -9.79 -15.19 -3.38
C LEU A 235 -10.24 -16.36 -4.27
N VAL A 236 -11.08 -16.08 -5.26
CA VAL A 236 -11.48 -17.06 -6.26
C VAL A 236 -10.33 -17.20 -7.25
N SER A 237 -9.60 -18.30 -7.18
CA SER A 237 -8.82 -18.77 -8.33
C SER A 237 -9.79 -19.13 -9.43
N ASP A 238 -9.68 -18.45 -10.57
CA ASP A 238 -10.67 -18.41 -11.63
C ASP A 238 -11.03 -19.82 -12.13
N ARG A 239 -12.21 -20.31 -11.75
CA ARG A 239 -12.93 -21.36 -12.48
C ARG A 239 -14.01 -20.69 -13.31
N SER A 240 -13.64 -20.00 -14.38
CA SER A 240 -14.61 -19.51 -15.36
C SER A 240 -14.31 -20.02 -16.77
N SER A 241 -15.12 -20.99 -17.19
CA SER A 241 -15.53 -21.27 -18.58
C SER A 241 -14.43 -21.33 -19.64
N ILE A 242 -13.79 -22.50 -19.73
CA ILE A 242 -13.10 -23.00 -20.93
C ILE A 242 -14.14 -23.14 -22.05
N GLY A 243 -14.41 -22.04 -22.76
CA GLY A 243 -14.97 -22.08 -24.10
C GLY A 243 -13.87 -22.52 -25.06
N SER A 244 -14.13 -23.57 -25.84
CA SER A 244 -13.19 -24.15 -26.81
C SER A 244 -12.53 -23.08 -27.70
N LEU A 245 -11.25 -22.78 -27.48
CA LEU A 245 -10.45 -21.92 -28.34
C LEU A 245 -9.33 -22.75 -29.00
N SER A 246 -9.21 -22.61 -30.32
CA SER A 246 -8.27 -23.36 -31.16
C SER A 246 -6.82 -23.04 -30.80
N SER A 247 -6.08 -24.06 -30.34
CA SER A 247 -4.69 -24.00 -29.85
C SER A 247 -3.62 -23.86 -30.95
N ALA A 248 -4.03 -23.65 -32.20
CA ALA A 248 -3.15 -23.76 -33.37
C ALA A 248 -2.44 -22.46 -33.77
N ASN A 249 -2.98 -21.27 -33.45
CA ASN A 249 -2.36 -19.99 -33.82
C ASN A 249 -1.63 -19.31 -32.64
N ALA A 250 -0.71 -18.38 -32.94
CA ALA A 250 0.10 -17.67 -31.92
C ALA A 250 -0.78 -16.97 -30.85
N ALA A 251 -1.89 -16.37 -31.27
CA ALA A 251 -2.89 -15.77 -30.39
C ALA A 251 -3.56 -16.77 -29.42
N GLY A 252 -3.91 -17.97 -29.90
CA GLY A 252 -4.48 -19.05 -29.10
C GLY A 252 -3.49 -19.60 -28.07
N ARG A 253 -2.21 -19.72 -28.44
CA ARG A 253 -1.13 -20.15 -27.53
C ARG A 253 -0.85 -19.12 -26.42
N LEU A 254 -0.83 -17.83 -26.76
CA LEU A 254 -0.69 -16.73 -25.79
C LEU A 254 -1.83 -16.77 -24.77
N ARG A 255 -3.07 -16.82 -25.23
CA ARG A 255 -4.23 -16.87 -24.33
C ARG A 255 -4.26 -18.15 -23.50
N HIS A 256 -3.97 -19.31 -24.07
CA HIS A 256 -3.94 -20.58 -23.31
C HIS A 256 -2.85 -20.60 -22.23
N HIS A 257 -1.64 -20.09 -22.52
CA HIS A 257 -0.54 -20.10 -21.55
C HIS A 257 -0.80 -19.18 -20.36
N TYR A 258 -1.44 -18.03 -20.58
CA TYR A 258 -1.68 -17.04 -19.52
C TYR A 258 -3.05 -17.18 -18.85
N LEU A 259 -4.06 -17.81 -19.47
CA LEU A 259 -5.37 -18.08 -18.85
C LEU A 259 -5.41 -19.39 -18.06
N SER A 260 -4.60 -20.39 -18.42
CA SER A 260 -4.54 -21.69 -17.73
C SER A 260 -3.69 -21.61 -16.46
N GLU A 261 -4.18 -20.94 -15.42
CA GLU A 261 -3.64 -21.10 -14.08
C GLU A 261 -4.68 -21.72 -13.15
N ASP A 262 -4.84 -23.04 -13.28
CA ASP A 262 -5.33 -23.86 -12.17
C ASP A 262 -4.28 -23.80 -11.05
N LEU A 263 -4.24 -22.70 -10.31
CA LEU A 263 -3.32 -22.53 -9.19
C LEU A 263 -3.61 -23.63 -8.17
N SER A 264 -2.59 -24.41 -7.84
CA SER A 264 -2.68 -25.38 -6.77
C SER A 264 -2.99 -24.67 -5.44
N PRO A 265 -3.65 -25.32 -4.47
CA PRO A 265 -3.88 -24.74 -3.14
C PRO A 265 -2.59 -24.24 -2.47
N ARG A 266 -1.45 -24.83 -2.82
CA ARG A 266 -0.12 -24.41 -2.36
C ARG A 266 0.30 -23.07 -2.96
N GLU A 267 0.19 -22.92 -4.29
CA GLU A 267 0.51 -21.66 -4.97
C GLU A 267 -0.42 -20.53 -4.52
N ILE A 268 -1.69 -20.81 -4.26
CA ILE A 268 -2.62 -19.83 -3.68
C ILE A 268 -2.08 -19.35 -2.33
N GLN A 269 -1.69 -20.28 -1.44
CA GLN A 269 -1.15 -19.92 -0.14
C GLN A 269 0.14 -19.10 -0.24
N GLU A 270 1.10 -19.51 -1.09
CA GLU A 270 2.36 -18.79 -1.28
C GLU A 270 2.16 -17.39 -1.86
N ASN A 271 1.25 -17.26 -2.82
CA ASN A 271 0.89 -15.99 -3.40
C ASN A 271 0.18 -15.10 -2.37
N THR A 272 -0.70 -15.64 -1.54
CA THR A 272 -1.37 -14.89 -0.45
C THR A 272 -0.35 -14.33 0.53
N LEU A 273 0.62 -15.14 0.98
CA LEU A 273 1.69 -14.66 1.86
C LEU A 273 2.52 -13.56 1.18
N SER A 274 2.78 -13.70 -0.12
CA SER A 274 3.51 -12.68 -0.90
C SER A 274 2.72 -11.38 -1.06
N LEU A 275 1.40 -11.46 -1.22
CA LEU A 275 0.50 -10.31 -1.26
C LEU A 275 0.44 -9.61 0.11
N GLN A 276 0.34 -10.37 1.20
CA GLN A 276 0.37 -9.82 2.55
C GLN A 276 1.72 -9.13 2.83
N ALA A 277 2.84 -9.73 2.41
CA ALA A 277 4.16 -9.12 2.53
C ALA A 277 4.25 -7.79 1.76
N ALA A 278 3.71 -7.73 0.55
CA ALA A 278 3.63 -6.51 -0.24
C ALA A 278 2.76 -5.43 0.44
N CYS A 279 1.62 -5.82 1.05
CA CYS A 279 0.77 -4.89 1.80
C CYS A 279 1.50 -4.34 3.05
N CYS A 280 2.21 -5.18 3.79
CA CYS A 280 3.06 -4.74 4.90
C CYS A 280 4.16 -3.77 4.43
N ALA A 281 4.78 -4.03 3.28
CA ALA A 281 5.75 -3.13 2.68
C ALA A 281 5.11 -1.77 2.30
N ALA A 282 3.92 -1.77 1.71
CA ALA A 282 3.23 -0.54 1.32
C ALA A 282 2.86 0.30 2.55
N LEU A 283 2.35 -0.35 3.60
CA LEU A 283 2.07 0.31 4.87
C LEU A 283 3.35 0.85 5.52
N THR A 284 4.48 0.14 5.42
CA THR A 284 5.78 0.61 5.95
C THR A 284 6.17 1.95 5.32
N GLU A 285 6.09 2.06 3.98
CA GLU A 285 6.43 3.30 3.27
C GLU A 285 5.44 4.43 3.61
N LEU A 286 4.15 4.12 3.69
CA LEU A 286 3.10 5.08 4.03
C LEU A 286 3.25 5.65 5.47
N VAL A 287 3.66 4.81 6.42
CA VAL A 287 3.81 5.14 7.86
C VAL A 287 4.98 6.11 8.13
N LEU A 288 5.84 6.39 7.14
CA LEU A 288 6.85 7.46 7.26
C LEU A 288 6.22 8.82 7.58
N ASN A 289 4.95 9.04 7.22
CA ASN A 289 4.20 10.21 7.64
C ASN A 289 3.42 9.93 8.94
N ASP A 290 3.61 10.79 9.96
CA ASP A 290 2.96 10.69 11.28
C ASP A 290 1.43 10.61 11.18
N THR A 291 0.84 11.37 10.27
CA THR A 291 -0.62 11.42 10.09
C THR A 291 -1.15 10.11 9.48
N THR A 292 -0.40 9.50 8.58
CA THR A 292 -0.74 8.21 7.97
C THR A 292 -0.56 7.08 8.98
N ALA A 293 0.52 7.11 9.74
CA ALA A 293 0.79 6.15 10.80
C ALA A 293 -0.27 6.20 11.91
N TYR A 294 -0.75 7.38 12.28
CA TYR A 294 -1.91 7.53 13.15
C TYR A 294 -3.16 6.84 12.56
N HIS A 295 -3.44 7.05 11.28
CA HIS A 295 -4.59 6.44 10.61
C HIS A 295 -4.49 4.90 10.55
N VAL A 296 -3.29 4.34 10.34
CA VAL A 296 -3.04 2.89 10.42
C VAL A 296 -3.40 2.36 11.81
N VAL A 297 -3.02 3.07 12.87
CA VAL A 297 -3.34 2.67 14.26
C VAL A 297 -4.84 2.75 14.53
N GLN A 298 -5.53 3.79 14.04
CA GLN A 298 -6.98 3.95 14.19
C GLN A 298 -7.77 2.86 13.46
N GLU A 299 -7.30 2.41 12.30
CA GLU A 299 -7.90 1.31 11.54
C GLU A 299 -7.52 -0.08 12.08
N ASN A 300 -7.12 -0.17 13.35
CA ASN A 300 -6.72 -1.39 14.03
C ASN A 300 -5.52 -2.10 13.38
N GLY A 301 -4.67 -1.34 12.67
CA GLY A 301 -3.56 -1.88 11.90
C GLY A 301 -2.49 -2.58 12.74
N VAL A 302 -2.22 -2.09 13.96
CA VAL A 302 -1.26 -2.73 14.88
C VAL A 302 -1.70 -4.16 15.23
N TYR A 303 -3.00 -4.36 15.47
CA TYR A 303 -3.57 -5.68 15.72
C TYR A 303 -3.48 -6.57 14.47
N ILE A 304 -3.92 -6.06 13.32
CA ILE A 304 -3.97 -6.81 12.05
C ILE A 304 -2.56 -7.29 11.67
N ILE A 305 -1.59 -6.38 11.65
CA ILE A 305 -0.19 -6.69 11.34
C ILE A 305 0.40 -7.58 12.43
N GLY A 306 0.04 -7.33 13.69
CA GLY A 306 0.47 -8.13 14.83
C GLY A 306 0.12 -9.61 14.71
N LYS A 307 -1.07 -9.95 14.21
CA LYS A 307 -1.43 -11.36 14.00
C LYS A 307 -0.53 -12.07 12.97
N LEU A 308 0.06 -11.32 12.03
CA LEU A 308 0.90 -11.88 10.97
C LEU A 308 2.31 -12.25 11.46
N ILE A 309 2.73 -11.73 12.62
CA ILE A 309 4.03 -12.13 13.20
C ILE A 309 3.94 -13.52 13.84
N LEU A 310 2.75 -13.97 14.24
CA LEU A 310 2.59 -15.23 14.94
C LEU A 310 2.94 -16.42 14.03
N PRO A 311 3.65 -17.44 14.54
CA PRO A 311 4.01 -18.61 13.75
C PRO A 311 2.74 -19.38 13.35
N SER A 312 2.54 -19.56 12.04
CA SER A 312 1.47 -20.42 11.53
C SER A 312 1.93 -21.88 11.45
N LYS A 313 1.06 -22.84 11.82
CA LYS A 313 1.29 -24.28 11.66
C LYS A 313 1.26 -24.67 10.17
N GLN A 314 2.31 -24.33 9.43
CA GLN A 314 2.42 -24.58 7.98
C GLN A 314 3.50 -25.62 7.66
N ASN A 315 3.37 -26.26 6.49
CA ASN A 315 4.33 -27.21 5.95
C ASN A 315 5.74 -26.58 5.78
N ASP A 316 6.79 -27.39 5.91
CA ASP A 316 8.19 -26.92 5.85
C ASP A 316 8.52 -26.12 4.57
N CYS A 317 7.89 -26.40 3.43
CA CYS A 317 8.15 -25.70 2.17
C CYS A 317 7.64 -24.24 2.14
N ILE A 318 6.58 -23.91 2.89
CA ILE A 318 6.00 -22.55 2.94
C ILE A 318 6.62 -21.73 4.08
N ARG A 319 7.35 -22.39 5.00
CA ARG A 319 7.97 -21.74 6.16
C ARG A 319 8.86 -20.57 5.76
N SER A 320 9.65 -20.68 4.69
CA SER A 320 10.50 -19.58 4.22
C SER A 320 9.70 -18.33 3.81
N LYS A 321 8.58 -18.50 3.09
CA LYS A 321 7.70 -17.39 2.71
C LYS A 321 6.94 -16.82 3.92
N ALA A 322 6.53 -17.67 4.86
CA ALA A 322 5.93 -17.23 6.11
C ALA A 322 6.93 -16.40 6.95
N SER A 323 8.19 -16.83 7.07
CA SER A 323 9.25 -16.07 7.73
C SER A 323 9.52 -14.73 7.04
N SER A 324 9.52 -14.71 5.71
CA SER A 324 9.61 -13.46 4.95
C SER A 324 8.45 -12.51 5.28
N LEU A 325 7.20 -12.99 5.31
CA LEU A 325 6.05 -12.21 5.74
C LEU A 325 6.21 -11.69 7.17
N GLN A 326 6.69 -12.52 8.11
CA GLN A 326 6.95 -12.09 9.48
C GLN A 326 7.97 -10.94 9.52
N CYS A 327 9.06 -11.00 8.73
CA CYS A 327 10.02 -9.90 8.63
C CYS A 327 9.34 -8.60 8.16
N TYR A 328 8.50 -8.66 7.11
CA TYR A 328 7.79 -7.47 6.62
C TYR A 328 6.79 -6.93 7.63
N ALA A 329 6.10 -7.81 8.36
CA ALA A 329 5.20 -7.43 9.44
C ALA A 329 5.96 -6.77 10.60
N PHE A 330 7.08 -7.34 11.05
CA PHE A 330 7.94 -6.72 12.06
C PHE A 330 8.49 -5.36 11.61
N ARG A 331 8.90 -5.23 10.35
CA ARG A 331 9.36 -3.95 9.79
C ARG A 331 8.25 -2.89 9.83
N ALA A 332 7.03 -3.25 9.41
CA ALA A 332 5.88 -2.36 9.49
C ALA A 332 5.58 -1.93 10.95
N LEU A 333 5.56 -2.90 11.88
CA LEU A 333 5.39 -2.62 13.30
C LEU A 333 6.52 -1.74 13.85
N ARG A 334 7.77 -1.93 13.42
CA ARG A 334 8.91 -1.13 13.86
C ARG A 334 8.83 0.31 13.41
N PHE A 335 8.31 0.56 12.21
CA PHE A 335 8.05 1.90 11.71
C PHE A 335 6.90 2.57 12.47
N ILE A 336 5.82 1.83 12.74
CA ILE A 336 4.70 2.32 13.54
C ILE A 336 5.16 2.63 14.98
N PHE A 337 6.01 1.78 15.57
CA PHE A 337 6.58 1.95 16.91
C PHE A 337 7.48 3.19 17.04
N SER A 338 8.16 3.59 15.96
CA SER A 338 9.03 4.77 16.01
C SER A 338 8.26 6.03 16.43
N MET A 339 6.95 6.10 16.18
CA MET A 339 6.11 7.15 16.74
C MET A 339 5.89 6.98 18.24
N GLU A 340 6.17 8.03 19.01
CA GLU A 340 6.15 7.99 20.47
C GLU A 340 4.83 7.50 21.08
N ARG A 341 3.68 7.95 20.57
CA ARG A 341 2.36 7.51 21.08
C ARG A 341 2.13 6.03 21.02
N ASN A 342 2.69 5.38 20.02
CA ASN A 342 2.44 3.98 19.78
C ASN A 342 3.26 3.12 20.74
N ARG A 343 4.35 3.66 21.32
CA ARG A 343 5.30 2.89 22.16
C ARG A 343 4.62 2.17 23.32
N ASP A 344 3.62 2.76 23.95
CA ASP A 344 2.91 2.13 25.07
C ASP A 344 2.05 0.93 24.64
N VAL A 345 1.54 0.94 23.40
CA VAL A 345 0.84 -0.23 22.82
C VAL A 345 1.81 -1.40 22.66
N PHE A 346 3.04 -1.13 22.24
CA PHE A 346 4.07 -2.14 22.01
C PHE A 346 4.75 -2.67 23.27
N LYS A 347 4.84 -1.89 24.35
CA LYS A 347 5.38 -2.37 25.65
C LYS A 347 4.60 -3.56 26.22
N ARG A 348 3.31 -3.66 25.90
CA ARG A 348 2.44 -4.76 26.32
C ARG A 348 2.42 -5.92 25.32
N PHE A 349 3.06 -5.74 24.17
CA PHE A 349 2.92 -6.58 22.99
C PHE A 349 3.97 -7.72 22.98
N PHE A 350 5.17 -7.45 23.48
CA PHE A 350 6.31 -8.38 23.46
C PHE A 350 6.84 -8.70 24.86
N PRO A 351 7.33 -9.93 25.10
CA PRO A 351 8.19 -10.25 26.24
C PRO A 351 9.45 -9.37 26.26
N PRO A 352 10.06 -9.10 27.43
CA PRO A 352 11.20 -8.20 27.57
C PRO A 352 12.35 -8.51 26.58
N ASP A 353 12.76 -9.77 26.49
CA ASP A 353 13.89 -10.20 25.66
C ASP A 353 13.65 -10.08 24.14
N LEU A 354 12.39 -10.10 23.71
CA LEU A 354 12.01 -9.86 22.31
C LEU A 354 11.80 -8.37 22.05
N PHE A 355 11.31 -7.65 23.06
CA PHE A 355 11.14 -6.20 22.99
C PHE A 355 12.49 -5.49 22.87
N GLU A 356 13.51 -5.94 23.61
CA GLU A 356 14.88 -5.44 23.49
C GLU A 356 15.42 -5.62 22.06
N MET A 357 15.38 -6.84 21.52
CA MET A 357 15.79 -7.10 20.14
C MET A 357 14.99 -6.29 19.11
N PHE A 358 13.69 -6.13 19.33
CA PHE A 358 12.85 -5.30 18.47
C PHE A 358 13.27 -3.81 18.48
N ILE A 359 13.69 -3.29 19.64
CA ILE A 359 14.20 -1.92 19.76
C ILE A 359 15.57 -1.79 19.10
N ASP A 360 16.46 -2.75 19.36
CA ASP A 360 17.88 -2.76 18.94
C ASP A 360 18.08 -2.74 17.43
N ILE A 361 17.10 -3.21 16.66
CA ILE A 361 17.07 -3.05 15.19
C ILE A 361 17.26 -1.57 14.80
N GLY A 362 16.73 -0.64 15.61
CA GLY A 362 16.81 0.79 15.34
C GLY A 362 15.63 1.33 14.55
N HIS A 363 15.59 2.66 14.40
CA HIS A 363 14.45 3.37 13.81
C HIS A 363 14.54 3.38 12.28
N TYR A 364 13.40 3.11 11.62
CA TYR A 364 13.21 3.23 10.17
C TYR A 364 14.19 2.39 9.31
N ILE A 365 14.66 1.24 9.82
CA ILE A 365 15.51 0.33 9.07
C ILE A 365 14.72 -0.37 7.96
N ARG A 366 15.06 -0.06 6.71
CA ARG A 366 14.44 -0.61 5.51
C ARG A 366 14.90 -2.01 5.16
N ASP A 367 16.15 -2.36 5.49
CA ASP A 367 16.72 -3.67 5.21
C ASP A 367 15.93 -4.77 5.93
N ILE A 368 15.40 -5.71 5.15
CA ILE A 368 14.55 -6.78 5.65
C ILE A 368 15.36 -7.83 6.42
N ASN A 369 16.66 -7.96 6.11
CA ASN A 369 17.54 -8.97 6.70
C ASN A 369 17.78 -8.70 8.20
N CYS A 370 17.73 -7.43 8.63
CA CYS A 370 17.86 -7.04 10.04
C CYS A 370 16.75 -7.61 10.94
N TYR A 371 15.64 -8.09 10.37
CA TYR A 371 14.51 -8.65 11.12
C TYR A 371 14.55 -10.18 11.22
N GLU A 372 15.45 -10.85 10.50
CA GLU A 372 15.49 -12.33 10.43
C GLU A 372 15.83 -12.98 11.76
N GLU A 373 16.77 -12.40 12.53
CA GLU A 373 17.16 -12.91 13.84
C GLU A 373 15.99 -12.83 14.84
N LEU A 374 15.25 -11.73 14.82
CA LEU A 374 14.05 -11.54 15.64
C LEU A 374 12.96 -12.56 15.29
N VAL A 375 12.73 -12.79 13.99
CA VAL A 375 11.78 -13.80 13.52
C VAL A 375 12.22 -15.22 13.92
N SER A 376 13.51 -15.52 13.82
CA SER A 376 14.07 -16.81 14.23
C SER A 376 13.84 -17.06 15.72
N LYS A 377 14.12 -16.06 16.58
CA LYS A 377 13.88 -16.16 18.02
C LYS A 377 12.40 -16.32 18.35
N LEU A 378 11.51 -15.54 17.72
CA LEU A 378 10.06 -15.67 17.90
C LEU A 378 9.58 -17.09 17.53
N ASN A 379 10.01 -17.62 16.39
CA ASN A 379 9.61 -18.94 15.92
C ASN A 379 10.18 -20.09 16.77
N ALA A 380 11.22 -19.83 17.57
CA ALA A 380 11.84 -20.80 18.47
C ALA A 380 11.25 -20.80 19.90
N LEU A 381 10.34 -19.87 20.22
CA LEU A 381 9.72 -19.78 21.55
C LEU A 381 8.82 -20.98 21.86
N PRO A 382 8.66 -21.34 23.15
CA PRO A 382 7.69 -22.33 23.57
C PRO A 382 6.25 -21.89 23.30
N GLU A 383 5.34 -22.86 23.11
CA GLU A 383 3.93 -22.59 22.80
C GLU A 383 3.23 -21.71 23.85
N ASP A 384 3.61 -21.81 25.13
CA ASP A 384 3.03 -21.01 26.21
C ASP A 384 3.37 -19.51 26.08
N GLU A 385 4.61 -19.18 25.71
CA GLU A 385 5.03 -17.80 25.46
C GLU A 385 4.40 -17.26 24.18
N LEU A 386 4.34 -18.07 23.13
CA LEU A 386 3.63 -17.70 21.89
C LEU A 386 2.15 -17.42 22.14
N LYS A 387 1.51 -18.21 23.01
CA LYS A 387 0.12 -17.98 23.42
C LYS A 387 -0.02 -16.69 24.21
N GLN A 388 0.91 -16.38 25.12
CA GLN A 388 0.92 -15.10 25.84
C GLN A 388 1.04 -13.92 24.87
N ILE A 389 1.91 -14.01 23.86
CA ILE A 389 2.02 -12.98 22.80
C ILE A 389 0.71 -12.86 22.03
N ALA A 390 0.08 -13.98 21.66
CA ALA A 390 -1.20 -13.96 20.96
C ALA A 390 -2.32 -13.32 21.80
N ASP A 391 -2.39 -13.61 23.10
CA ASP A 391 -3.35 -13.02 24.04
C ASP A 391 -3.09 -11.51 24.23
N ASN A 392 -1.82 -11.09 24.26
CA ASN A 392 -1.43 -9.68 24.29
C ASN A 392 -1.85 -8.94 23.01
N ILE A 393 -1.65 -9.55 21.84
CA ILE A 393 -2.12 -9.02 20.55
C ILE A 393 -3.65 -8.92 20.55
N GLU A 394 -4.35 -9.94 21.01
CA GLU A 394 -5.80 -9.86 21.13
C GLU A 394 -6.21 -8.75 22.12
N GLY A 395 -5.43 -8.54 23.19
CA GLY A 395 -5.51 -7.42 24.13
C GLY A 395 -5.69 -6.04 23.49
N ILE A 396 -4.97 -5.76 22.40
CA ILE A 396 -4.94 -4.46 21.72
C ILE A 396 -5.98 -4.30 20.60
N ASN A 397 -6.78 -5.33 20.32
CA ASN A 397 -7.80 -5.26 19.27
C ASN A 397 -8.85 -4.18 19.58
N GLN A 398 -8.86 -3.10 18.79
CA GLN A 398 -9.77 -1.95 18.97
C GLN A 398 -11.21 -2.26 18.52
N ASN A 399 -11.42 -3.34 17.76
CA ASN A 399 -12.74 -3.75 17.28
C ASN A 399 -13.51 -4.63 18.28
N LYS A 400 -13.07 -4.69 19.54
CA LYS A 400 -13.74 -5.47 20.59
C LYS A 400 -15.16 -4.98 20.84
N SER A 401 -16.02 -5.92 21.25
CA SER A 401 -17.29 -5.57 21.86
C SER A 401 -17.04 -4.70 23.10
N PRO A 402 -17.78 -3.60 23.29
CA PRO A 402 -17.56 -2.69 24.42
C PRO A 402 -17.68 -3.43 25.75
N THR A 403 -16.67 -3.32 26.61
CA THR A 403 -16.64 -3.97 27.94
C THR A 403 -17.47 -3.20 28.97
N LYS A 404 -17.68 -1.89 28.78
CA LYS A 404 -18.43 -1.02 29.70
C LYS A 404 -19.26 -0.01 28.94
N PHE A 405 -20.44 0.30 29.47
CA PHE A 405 -21.30 1.38 28.99
C PHE A 405 -21.45 2.44 30.08
N ILE A 406 -21.47 3.71 29.66
CA ILE A 406 -21.76 4.86 30.51
C ILE A 406 -22.88 5.64 29.79
N GLY A 407 -24.05 5.70 30.42
CA GLY A 407 -25.31 6.09 29.77
C GLY A 407 -25.55 5.36 28.44
N ASN A 408 -25.64 6.14 27.36
CA ASN A 408 -25.86 5.64 26.00
C ASN A 408 -24.57 5.46 25.17
N TYR A 409 -23.41 5.51 25.83
CA TYR A 409 -22.11 5.44 25.19
C TYR A 409 -21.37 4.16 25.55
N ALA A 410 -20.90 3.46 24.52
CA ALA A 410 -19.98 2.34 24.62
C ALA A 410 -18.56 2.89 24.82
N ILE A 411 -17.87 2.50 25.89
CA ILE A 411 -16.45 2.80 26.06
C ILE A 411 -15.66 1.88 25.13
N LEU A 412 -14.80 2.47 24.31
CA LEU A 412 -13.92 1.76 23.40
C LEU A 412 -12.49 1.74 23.95
N ASP A 413 -11.88 2.91 24.12
CA ASP A 413 -10.49 3.05 24.55
C ASP A 413 -10.33 4.08 25.67
N HIS A 414 -9.26 3.96 26.45
CA HIS A 414 -8.81 4.97 27.39
C HIS A 414 -7.77 5.86 26.71
N LEU A 415 -8.07 7.15 26.54
CA LEU A 415 -7.22 8.12 25.82
C LEU A 415 -6.19 8.79 26.72
N GLY A 416 -6.47 8.94 28.01
CA GLY A 416 -5.53 9.55 28.95
C GLY A 416 -6.12 9.84 30.33
N SER A 417 -5.24 10.00 31.32
CA SER A 417 -5.61 10.37 32.69
C SER A 417 -4.88 11.65 33.08
N GLY A 418 -5.58 12.55 33.76
CA GLY A 418 -5.02 13.79 34.31
C GLY A 418 -5.52 14.06 35.73
N ALA A 419 -5.12 15.21 36.30
CA ALA A 419 -5.47 15.60 37.67
C ALA A 419 -6.99 15.65 37.93
N PHE A 420 -7.77 15.91 36.88
CA PHE A 420 -9.22 16.08 36.93
C PHE A 420 -10.01 14.82 36.51
N GLY A 421 -9.33 13.71 36.20
CA GLY A 421 -9.97 12.44 35.83
C GLY A 421 -9.46 11.86 34.50
N SER A 422 -10.25 10.96 33.92
CA SER A 422 -9.86 10.15 32.74
C SER A 422 -10.68 10.50 31.51
N VAL A 423 -10.07 10.38 30.33
CA VAL A 423 -10.71 10.61 29.04
C VAL A 423 -10.80 9.30 28.28
N TYR A 424 -11.96 9.01 27.72
CA TYR A 424 -12.27 7.79 27.01
C TYR A 424 -12.72 8.08 25.57
N LYS A 425 -12.34 7.21 24.63
CA LYS A 425 -12.95 7.13 23.31
C LYS A 425 -14.25 6.36 23.45
N VAL A 426 -15.35 6.96 22.98
CA VAL A 426 -16.67 6.36 23.11
C VAL A 426 -17.47 6.41 21.83
N ARG A 427 -18.43 5.49 21.69
CA ARG A 427 -19.38 5.44 20.58
C ARG A 427 -20.81 5.45 21.09
N LYS A 428 -21.66 6.29 20.52
CA LYS A 428 -23.08 6.31 20.86
C LYS A 428 -23.76 5.04 20.34
N ARG A 429 -24.65 4.43 21.13
CA ARG A 429 -25.38 3.20 20.71
C ARG A 429 -26.16 3.33 19.40
N SER A 430 -26.63 4.53 19.07
CA SER A 430 -27.48 4.79 17.90
C SER A 430 -26.70 5.18 16.64
N GLY A 431 -25.36 5.11 16.62
CA GLY A 431 -24.58 5.58 15.49
C GLY A 431 -23.14 5.08 15.46
N GLN A 432 -22.43 5.41 14.39
CA GLN A 432 -21.01 5.06 14.20
C GLN A 432 -20.04 6.18 14.59
N ILE A 433 -20.54 7.38 14.86
CA ILE A 433 -19.71 8.54 15.23
C ILE A 433 -19.04 8.29 16.58
N LEU A 434 -17.74 8.58 16.61
CA LEU A 434 -16.88 8.49 17.77
C LEU A 434 -16.80 9.83 18.49
N PHE A 435 -16.67 9.78 19.82
CA PHE A 435 -16.59 10.93 20.70
C PHE A 435 -15.47 10.74 21.72
N ALA A 436 -14.99 11.85 22.29
CA ALA A 436 -14.24 11.82 23.53
C ALA A 436 -15.17 12.07 24.72
N MET A 437 -15.01 11.29 25.78
CA MET A 437 -15.79 11.41 27.01
C MET A 437 -14.84 11.58 28.19
N LYS A 438 -14.87 12.75 28.82
CA LYS A 438 -14.09 13.03 30.02
C LYS A 438 -14.92 12.68 31.26
N GLU A 439 -14.43 11.72 32.04
CA GLU A 439 -14.92 11.36 33.36
C GLU A 439 -14.21 12.21 34.41
N ILE A 440 -14.98 12.96 35.19
CA ILE A 440 -14.51 13.81 36.27
C ILE A 440 -15.08 13.28 37.57
N ASN A 441 -14.19 12.87 38.48
CA ASN A 441 -14.59 12.38 39.79
C ASN A 441 -14.88 13.57 40.73
N LEU A 442 -16.15 13.74 41.09
CA LEU A 442 -16.59 14.86 41.93
C LEU A 442 -16.23 14.68 43.42
N HIS A 443 -15.70 13.52 43.83
CA HIS A 443 -15.15 13.32 45.17
C HIS A 443 -13.72 13.85 45.33
N ASN A 444 -13.10 14.36 44.26
CA ASN A 444 -11.82 15.05 44.35
C ASN A 444 -12.00 16.33 45.22
N PRO A 445 -11.12 16.56 46.23
CA PRO A 445 -11.17 17.74 47.10
C PRO A 445 -11.27 19.08 46.37
N ALA A 446 -10.82 19.15 45.11
CA ALA A 446 -10.92 20.33 44.26
C ALA A 446 -12.37 20.77 43.94
N PHE A 447 -13.36 19.88 44.05
CA PHE A 447 -14.76 20.16 43.70
C PHE A 447 -15.69 20.33 44.90
N GLY A 448 -15.18 20.22 46.13
CA GLY A 448 -15.95 20.44 47.36
C GLY A 448 -15.72 19.36 48.41
N LYS A 449 -15.70 19.76 49.68
CA LYS A 449 -15.48 18.86 50.83
C LYS A 449 -16.77 18.14 51.25
N ASP A 450 -17.92 18.80 51.10
CA ASP A 450 -19.23 18.29 51.49
C ASP A 450 -20.14 18.04 50.27
N LYS A 451 -21.12 17.14 50.41
CA LYS A 451 -22.02 16.71 49.32
C LYS A 451 -22.77 17.87 48.67
N LYS A 452 -23.19 18.85 49.47
CA LYS A 452 -23.94 20.03 49.02
C LYS A 452 -23.10 20.97 48.15
N ASP A 453 -21.82 21.11 48.45
CA ASP A 453 -20.88 21.91 47.65
C ASP A 453 -20.57 21.22 46.32
N ARG A 454 -20.46 19.88 46.33
CA ARG A 454 -20.23 19.08 45.13
C ARG A 454 -21.42 19.15 44.16
N ASP A 455 -22.64 19.04 44.68
CA ASP A 455 -23.87 19.11 43.88
C ASP A 455 -24.02 20.52 43.26
N ASN A 456 -23.80 21.59 44.04
CA ASN A 456 -23.83 22.97 43.53
C ASN A 456 -22.74 23.21 42.45
N ASN A 457 -21.52 22.73 42.66
CA ASN A 457 -20.45 22.86 41.65
C ASN A 457 -20.76 22.07 40.38
N ALA A 458 -21.33 20.87 40.51
CA ALA A 458 -21.74 20.08 39.35
C ALA A 458 -22.84 20.79 38.55
N GLU A 459 -23.83 21.40 39.20
CA GLU A 459 -24.87 22.21 38.55
C GLU A 459 -24.30 23.45 37.86
N ASN A 460 -23.35 24.14 38.49
CA ASN A 460 -22.65 25.28 37.90
C ASN A 460 -21.88 24.85 36.64
N ILE A 461 -21.13 23.75 36.70
CA ILE A 461 -20.38 23.23 35.56
C ILE A 461 -21.33 22.78 34.43
N VAL A 462 -22.45 22.14 34.75
CA VAL A 462 -23.43 21.69 33.75
C VAL A 462 -24.11 22.88 33.07
N SER A 463 -24.45 23.94 33.81
CA SER A 463 -25.06 25.15 33.24
C SER A 463 -24.07 25.90 32.34
N GLU A 464 -22.81 26.03 32.77
CA GLU A 464 -21.75 26.66 31.99
C GLU A 464 -21.45 25.90 30.68
N LEU A 465 -21.29 24.58 30.76
CA LEU A 465 -21.07 23.74 29.57
C LEU A 465 -22.27 23.74 28.61
N SER A 466 -23.47 23.99 29.12
CA SER A 466 -24.67 24.13 28.28
C SER A 466 -24.66 25.44 27.49
N ILE A 467 -24.18 26.53 28.08
CA ILE A 467 -23.99 27.83 27.38
C ILE A 467 -22.90 27.69 26.31
N ILE A 468 -21.77 27.08 26.66
CA ILE A 468 -20.65 26.82 25.74
C ILE A 468 -21.13 26.06 24.50
N LYS A 469 -21.95 25.02 24.68
CA LYS A 469 -22.51 24.24 23.57
C LYS A 469 -23.30 25.09 22.57
N GLU A 470 -24.07 26.06 23.04
CA GLU A 470 -24.92 26.89 22.18
C GLU A 470 -24.13 27.99 21.45
N GLN A 471 -23.08 28.51 22.06
CA GLN A 471 -22.35 29.69 21.57
C GLN A 471 -21.02 29.36 20.87
N LEU A 472 -20.40 28.21 21.15
CA LEU A 472 -19.09 27.83 20.59
C LEU A 472 -19.21 26.77 19.49
N CYS A 473 -19.44 27.24 18.27
CA CYS A 473 -19.35 26.45 17.04
C CYS A 473 -18.29 27.06 16.11
N HIS A 474 -17.02 26.68 16.28
CA HIS A 474 -15.90 27.20 15.50
C HIS A 474 -15.06 26.04 14.92
N PRO A 475 -14.60 26.12 13.66
CA PRO A 475 -13.87 25.02 13.00
C PRO A 475 -12.57 24.59 13.70
N ASN A 476 -11.99 25.45 14.54
CA ASN A 476 -10.72 25.19 15.22
C ASN A 476 -10.85 25.03 16.76
N ILE A 477 -12.09 24.99 17.30
CA ILE A 477 -12.37 24.77 18.73
C ILE A 477 -13.13 23.45 18.88
N VAL A 478 -12.70 22.61 19.84
CA VAL A 478 -13.33 21.32 20.11
C VAL A 478 -14.82 21.50 20.42
N ARG A 479 -15.68 20.83 19.65
CA ARG A 479 -17.12 20.94 19.85
C ARG A 479 -17.58 20.18 21.09
N TYR A 480 -18.32 20.86 21.96
CA TYR A 480 -19.00 20.24 23.10
C TYR A 480 -20.39 19.74 22.68
N TYR A 481 -20.72 18.48 23.01
CA TYR A 481 -21.99 17.87 22.63
C TYR A 481 -22.99 17.80 23.79
N ARG A 482 -22.54 17.33 24.95
CA ARG A 482 -23.40 17.12 26.12
C ARG A 482 -22.60 16.86 27.40
N THR A 483 -23.17 17.21 28.53
CA THR A 483 -22.72 16.80 29.87
C THR A 483 -23.81 16.01 30.58
N PHE A 484 -23.45 15.04 31.41
CA PHE A 484 -24.39 14.32 32.28
C PHE A 484 -23.69 13.78 33.54
N LEU A 485 -24.48 13.50 34.58
CA LEU A 485 -24.02 12.94 35.86
C LEU A 485 -24.48 11.48 35.95
N GLU A 486 -23.58 10.60 36.35
CA GLU A 486 -23.88 9.19 36.61
C GLU A 486 -22.92 8.64 37.67
N ASN A 487 -23.43 7.93 38.68
CA ASN A 487 -22.63 7.33 39.76
C ASN A 487 -21.63 8.29 40.44
N ASP A 488 -22.08 9.50 40.79
CA ASP A 488 -21.27 10.57 41.41
C ASP A 488 -20.06 11.06 40.58
N ASN A 489 -20.01 10.71 39.30
CA ASN A 489 -19.04 11.22 38.34
C ASN A 489 -19.74 12.11 37.30
N LEU A 490 -19.04 13.15 36.87
CA LEU A 490 -19.46 14.05 35.81
C LEU A 490 -18.84 13.61 34.50
N TYR A 491 -19.65 13.43 33.46
CA TYR A 491 -19.22 13.03 32.14
C TYR A 491 -19.46 14.14 31.12
N VAL A 492 -18.39 14.58 30.47
CA VAL A 492 -18.43 15.59 29.40
C VAL A 492 -18.14 14.91 28.07
N VAL A 493 -19.11 14.93 27.15
CA VAL A 493 -19.01 14.40 25.80
C VAL A 493 -18.63 15.52 24.84
N MET A 494 -17.52 15.33 24.15
CA MET A 494 -16.93 16.29 23.22
C MET A 494 -16.52 15.59 21.91
N GLU A 495 -16.24 16.40 20.90
CA GLU A 495 -15.65 15.95 19.66
C GLU A 495 -14.35 15.18 19.92
N LEU A 496 -14.22 14.02 19.26
CA LEU A 496 -12.97 13.29 19.28
C LEU A 496 -12.02 14.00 18.33
N ILE A 497 -10.99 14.63 18.88
CA ILE A 497 -9.94 15.23 18.06
C ILE A 497 -8.98 14.13 17.61
N GLU A 498 -8.99 13.90 16.30
CA GLU A 498 -8.06 12.98 15.65
C GLU A 498 -6.74 13.68 15.36
N GLY A 499 -5.63 12.94 15.52
CA GLY A 499 -4.28 13.44 15.26
C GLY A 499 -3.42 13.52 16.52
N ALA A 500 -2.59 14.56 16.58
CA ALA A 500 -1.42 14.58 17.42
C ALA A 500 -1.17 15.89 18.16
N PRO A 501 -0.93 15.89 19.50
CA PRO A 501 -0.19 16.95 20.16
C PRO A 501 1.03 17.38 19.37
N LEU A 502 1.12 18.70 19.20
CA LEU A 502 2.13 19.33 18.35
C LEU A 502 3.55 19.05 18.86
N GLY A 503 3.76 19.03 20.18
CA GLY A 503 5.07 18.73 20.80
C GLY A 503 5.64 17.37 20.40
N GLU A 504 4.79 16.37 20.19
CA GLU A 504 5.26 15.06 19.72
C GLU A 504 5.63 15.07 18.23
N HIS A 505 4.95 15.91 17.43
CA HIS A 505 5.29 16.07 16.03
C HIS A 505 6.68 16.72 15.87
N PHE A 506 7.01 17.71 16.71
CA PHE A 506 8.36 18.27 16.81
C PHE A 506 9.41 17.22 17.12
N LYS A 507 9.14 16.35 18.11
CA LYS A 507 10.07 15.29 18.49
C LYS A 507 10.25 14.23 17.39
N SER A 508 9.17 13.86 16.71
CA SER A 508 9.19 12.97 15.55
C SER A 508 10.07 13.51 14.42
N LEU A 509 9.93 14.79 14.07
CA LEU A 509 10.77 15.44 13.07
C LEU A 509 12.26 15.44 13.46
N LYS A 510 12.56 15.70 14.73
CA LYS A 510 13.92 15.63 15.27
C LYS A 510 14.51 14.22 15.15
N GLU A 511 13.74 13.18 15.50
CA GLU A 511 14.15 11.78 15.35
C GLU A 511 14.37 11.40 13.87
N LYS A 512 13.54 11.94 12.95
CA LYS A 512 13.66 11.75 11.50
C LYS A 512 14.72 12.61 10.83
N LYS A 513 15.35 13.54 11.57
CA LYS A 513 16.26 14.57 11.04
C LYS A 513 15.63 15.40 9.91
N GLN A 514 14.34 15.73 10.07
CA GLN A 514 13.55 16.53 9.13
C GLN A 514 13.14 17.86 9.77
N TYR A 515 12.79 18.84 8.94
CA TYR A 515 12.30 20.15 9.36
C TYR A 515 10.87 20.36 8.84
N PHE A 516 10.11 21.23 9.50
CA PHE A 516 8.87 21.71 8.92
C PHE A 516 9.15 22.56 7.69
N ILE A 517 8.30 22.43 6.68
CA ILE A 517 8.19 23.43 5.62
C ILE A 517 7.58 24.73 6.20
N GLU A 518 8.08 25.87 5.77
CA GLU A 518 7.73 27.19 6.32
C GLU A 518 6.21 27.45 6.25
N GLU A 519 5.57 27.10 5.14
CA GLU A 519 4.12 27.23 4.95
C GLU A 519 3.33 26.47 6.02
N ARG A 520 3.79 25.27 6.41
CA ARG A 520 3.15 24.47 7.45
C ARG A 520 3.29 25.13 8.82
N LEU A 521 4.46 25.70 9.12
CA LEU A 521 4.69 26.45 10.36
C LEU A 521 3.76 27.65 10.46
N TRP A 522 3.65 28.46 9.41
CA TRP A 522 2.76 29.62 9.39
C TRP A 522 1.30 29.23 9.58
N ASN A 523 0.85 28.17 8.94
CA ASN A 523 -0.51 27.66 9.12
C ASN A 523 -0.78 27.24 10.58
N ILE A 524 0.16 26.54 11.21
CA ILE A 524 0.06 26.18 12.64
C ILE A 524 -0.01 27.43 13.52
N PHE A 525 0.84 28.42 13.25
CA PHE A 525 0.91 29.66 14.00
C PHE A 525 -0.40 30.46 13.90
N ILE A 526 -0.94 30.63 12.68
CA ILE A 526 -2.20 31.34 12.44
C ILE A 526 -3.37 30.65 13.15
N GLN A 527 -3.46 29.32 13.07
CA GLN A 527 -4.51 28.55 13.75
C GLN A 527 -4.46 28.74 15.27
N TYR A 528 -3.26 28.71 15.87
CA TYR A 528 -3.09 28.94 17.30
C TYR A 528 -3.58 30.33 17.74
N PHE A 529 -3.17 31.38 17.03
CA PHE A 529 -3.57 32.76 17.37
C PHE A 529 -5.07 32.99 17.20
N ASN A 530 -5.66 32.50 16.11
CA ASN A 530 -7.10 32.61 15.88
C ASN A 530 -7.91 31.87 16.96
N ASN A 531 -7.41 30.73 17.44
CA ASN A 531 -8.02 29.99 18.54
C ASN A 531 -7.94 30.71 19.87
N LYS A 532 -6.75 31.23 20.22
CA LYS A 532 -6.55 31.94 21.48
C LYS A 532 -7.41 33.20 21.57
N ILE A 533 -7.47 33.98 20.48
CA ILE A 533 -8.33 35.16 20.39
C ILE A 533 -9.81 34.77 20.53
N SER A 534 -10.23 33.66 19.90
CA SER A 534 -11.62 33.20 20.00
C SER A 534 -11.99 32.73 21.41
N LEU A 535 -11.08 32.05 22.12
CA LEU A 535 -11.28 31.64 23.51
C LEU A 535 -11.31 32.84 24.47
N ASP A 536 -10.38 33.79 24.32
CA ASP A 536 -10.28 34.99 25.15
C ASP A 536 -11.47 35.96 24.97
N LEU A 537 -12.08 36.01 23.78
CA LEU A 537 -13.30 36.82 23.55
C LEU A 537 -14.57 36.19 24.16
N ILE A 538 -14.56 34.89 24.44
CA ILE A 538 -15.77 34.14 24.83
C ILE A 538 -15.76 33.76 26.32
N LEU A 539 -14.59 33.66 26.96
CA LEU A 539 -14.46 33.25 28.36
C LEU A 539 -14.24 34.46 29.30
N HIS A 540 -15.12 34.63 30.30
CA HIS A 540 -14.89 35.52 31.45
C HIS A 540 -13.78 34.93 32.34
N PRO A 541 -13.02 35.71 33.15
CA PRO A 541 -11.77 35.28 33.82
C PRO A 541 -11.87 34.17 34.90
N GLY A 542 -12.98 33.44 34.99
CA GLY A 542 -13.23 32.41 36.00
C GLY A 542 -13.24 30.96 35.50
N VAL A 543 -13.05 30.71 34.21
CA VAL A 543 -13.22 29.37 33.61
C VAL A 543 -11.88 28.61 33.57
N ILE A 544 -11.78 27.51 34.32
CA ILE A 544 -10.64 26.58 34.21
C ILE A 544 -10.87 25.68 32.99
N LEU A 545 -10.48 26.18 31.83
CA LEU A 545 -10.08 25.35 30.70
C LEU A 545 -8.58 25.62 30.48
N GLU A 546 -7.73 24.79 31.09
CA GLU A 546 -6.32 24.75 30.71
C GLU A 546 -6.24 24.29 29.24
N SER A 547 -6.27 25.25 28.32
CA SER A 547 -5.83 25.07 26.94
C SER A 547 -4.31 25.06 26.94
N ILE A 548 -3.72 23.96 26.45
CA ILE A 548 -2.33 23.79 25.96
C ILE A 548 -1.28 24.58 26.77
N SER A 549 -0.52 23.84 27.61
CA SER A 549 0.45 24.43 28.53
C SER A 549 1.38 25.43 27.83
N SER A 550 1.70 26.55 28.51
CA SER A 550 2.64 27.55 28.01
C SER A 550 4.04 26.99 27.68
N ALA A 551 4.34 25.75 28.07
CA ALA A 551 5.58 25.05 27.76
C ALA A 551 5.76 24.75 26.26
N ASP A 552 4.67 24.50 25.52
CA ASP A 552 4.74 24.22 24.07
C ASP A 552 5.15 25.46 23.27
N LEU A 553 4.87 26.66 23.81
CA LEU A 553 5.17 27.94 23.18
C LEU A 553 6.65 28.33 23.33
N SER A 554 7.25 27.99 24.47
CA SER A 554 8.68 28.17 24.70
C SER A 554 9.51 27.27 23.79
N SER A 555 9.07 26.04 23.49
CA SER A 555 9.77 25.18 22.54
C SER A 555 9.61 25.67 21.10
N LEU A 556 8.41 26.13 20.72
CA LEU A 556 8.13 26.68 19.39
C LEU A 556 8.99 27.91 19.07
N ILE A 557 9.18 28.82 20.04
CA ILE A 557 9.99 30.03 19.87
C ILE A 557 11.48 29.66 19.78
N GLN A 558 11.95 28.70 20.57
CA GLN A 558 13.34 28.26 20.57
C GLN A 558 13.73 27.57 19.25
N ASP A 559 12.82 26.81 18.65
CA ASP A 559 13.05 26.08 17.40
C ASP A 559 12.87 26.96 16.13
N VAL A 560 12.17 28.10 16.23
CA VAL A 560 12.10 29.10 15.14
C VAL A 560 13.31 30.04 15.13
N GLN A 561 14.00 30.17 16.28
CA GLN A 561 15.19 31.01 16.41
C GLN A 561 16.51 30.30 16.02
N ASN A 562 16.51 28.98 15.88
CA ASN A 562 17.64 28.17 15.41
C ASN A 562 17.37 27.63 14.01
#